data_AF-A0A4Y2UZQ3-F1
#
_entry.id   AF-A0A4Y2UZQ3-F1
#
_cell.length_a   1.000
_cell.length_b   1.000
_cell.length_c   1.000
_cell.angle_alpha   90.00
_cell.angle_beta   90.00
_cell.angle_gamma   90.00
#
_symmetry.space_group_name_H-M   'P 1'
#
loop_
_entity.id
_entity.type
_entity.pdbx_description
1 polymer ?
#
loop_
_entity_poly.entity_id
_entity_poly.type
_entity_poly.pdbx_seq_one_letter_code
_entity_poly.pdbx_strand_id
1 'polypeptide(L)'
;MCSPFSGSAQNIAKISLSDLNETGFLLHELDVIGCDVTVTNTGWKTGVICQIQKQVKRKLLWGVCLLQFNELPFLHLFLNLDGETTAPISFSGPLATRLSKSEKLPVVNFKSIKCKVLEIERKILIKDQNYLLDISYAIKSGSSPEELTVREPGPLSHSRWLTTANRALRLYVSIENPADEHKLSVSFFLKSHMPVWFHIKKSKYFTNATEHVFEVIKSLRFLTENLLKVIDPVIQRNEFFALPENLLLSVIVDKMDHIRELGFRRIIKARKLASKRKSVRSFQPPKIEISSYRLH
;
A
#
# COMPACT_ATOMS: atom_id res chain seq x y z
N MET A 1 24.20 2.44 8.15
CA MET A 1 23.14 3.47 8.11
C MET A 1 23.31 4.35 9.32
N CYS A 2 23.78 5.58 9.08
CA CYS A 2 23.82 6.61 10.11
C CYS A 2 22.39 7.11 10.37
N SER A 3 21.96 7.17 11.63
CA SER A 3 20.67 7.77 11.99
C SER A 3 20.70 9.26 11.66
N PRO A 4 19.68 9.81 10.97
CA PRO A 4 19.72 11.19 10.56
C PRO A 4 19.60 12.14 11.76
N PHE A 5 20.39 13.21 11.76
CA PHE A 5 20.36 14.25 12.80
C PHE A 5 18.98 14.94 12.92
N SER A 6 18.18 14.92 11.85
CA SER A 6 16.75 15.23 11.91
C SER A 6 15.95 14.49 10.84
N GLY A 7 14.65 14.32 11.08
CA GLY A 7 13.70 13.69 10.13
C GLY A 7 13.33 14.55 8.93
N SER A 8 14.06 15.64 8.64
CA SER A 8 13.77 16.47 7.47
C SER A 8 14.20 15.77 6.19
N ALA A 9 13.40 15.91 5.14
CA ALA A 9 13.68 15.26 3.85
C ALA A 9 15.04 15.67 3.26
N GLN A 10 15.48 16.91 3.50
CA GLN A 10 16.79 17.40 3.06
C GLN A 10 17.94 16.71 3.80
N ASN A 11 17.81 16.51 5.11
CA ASN A 11 18.84 15.87 5.91
C ASN A 11 18.92 14.37 5.61
N ILE A 12 17.77 13.70 5.50
CA ILE A 12 17.71 12.29 5.09
C ILE A 12 18.40 12.13 3.72
N ALA A 13 18.07 12.97 2.74
CA ALA A 13 18.68 12.91 1.41
C ALA A 13 20.20 13.10 1.42
N LYS A 14 20.71 14.07 2.18
CA LYS A 14 22.16 14.31 2.31
C LYS A 14 22.87 13.11 2.92
N ILE A 15 22.32 12.56 3.99
CA ILE A 15 22.93 11.42 4.70
C ILE A 15 22.90 10.17 3.82
N SER A 16 21.78 9.88 3.15
CA SER A 16 21.72 8.75 2.21
C SER A 16 22.76 8.83 1.10
N LEU A 17 23.05 10.03 0.57
CA LEU A 17 24.08 10.23 -0.45
C LEU A 17 25.51 10.15 0.13
N SER A 18 25.73 10.64 1.36
CA SER A 18 27.01 10.49 2.07
C SER A 18 27.32 9.03 2.30
N ASP A 19 26.37 8.27 2.86
CA ASP A 19 26.48 6.84 3.13
C ASP A 19 26.84 6.08 1.83
N LEU A 20 26.21 6.41 0.69
CA LEU A 20 26.54 5.80 -0.60
C LEU A 20 27.98 6.11 -1.03
N ASN A 21 28.41 7.37 -0.97
CA ASN A 21 29.78 7.75 -1.32
C ASN A 21 30.82 7.07 -0.41
N GLU A 22 30.54 6.95 0.88
CA GLU A 22 31.42 6.30 1.87
C GLU A 22 31.59 4.80 1.57
N THR A 23 30.58 4.14 1.00
CA THR A 23 30.69 2.76 0.52
C THR A 23 31.47 2.62 -0.80
N GLY A 24 31.91 3.73 -1.40
CA GLY A 24 32.53 3.75 -2.73
C GLY A 24 31.53 3.64 -3.89
N PHE A 25 30.23 3.77 -3.62
CA PHE A 25 29.20 3.69 -4.65
C PHE A 25 29.23 4.93 -5.56
N LEU A 26 29.19 4.72 -6.87
CA LEU A 26 29.22 5.79 -7.86
C LEU A 26 27.81 6.35 -8.07
N LEU A 27 27.53 7.57 -7.59
CA LEU A 27 26.19 8.18 -7.66
C LEU A 27 25.58 8.28 -9.07
N HIS A 28 26.39 8.24 -10.13
CA HIS A 28 25.88 8.23 -11.50
C HIS A 28 25.24 6.88 -11.90
N GLU A 29 25.53 5.80 -11.17
CA GLU A 29 24.97 4.46 -11.35
C GLU A 29 23.66 4.21 -10.55
N LEU A 30 23.25 5.17 -9.70
CA LEU A 30 22.03 5.03 -8.89
C LEU A 30 20.76 5.07 -9.77
N ASP A 31 20.21 3.97 -10.27
CA ASP A 31 19.03 4.09 -11.16
C ASP A 31 17.68 4.15 -10.44
N VAL A 32 17.59 3.52 -9.26
CA VAL A 32 16.33 3.31 -8.55
C VAL A 32 16.49 3.73 -7.10
N ILE A 33 15.46 4.38 -6.54
CA ILE A 33 15.38 4.67 -5.12
C ILE A 33 14.06 4.16 -4.55
N GLY A 34 14.16 3.32 -3.52
CA GLY A 34 13.01 2.74 -2.83
C GLY A 34 12.70 3.47 -1.54
N CYS A 35 11.41 3.61 -1.23
CA CYS A 35 10.97 4.17 0.04
C CYS A 35 9.52 3.78 0.37
N ASP A 36 9.13 4.08 1.60
CA ASP A 36 7.74 4.08 2.04
C ASP A 36 6.95 5.24 1.35
N VAL A 37 5.62 5.22 1.34
CA VAL A 37 4.78 6.24 0.65
C VAL A 37 4.66 7.56 1.41
N THR A 38 5.35 7.73 2.54
CA THR A 38 5.15 8.92 3.40
C THR A 38 5.48 10.21 2.65
N VAL A 39 4.78 11.29 2.99
CA VAL A 39 4.96 12.61 2.34
C VAL A 39 6.40 13.11 2.49
N THR A 40 7.08 12.79 3.59
CA THR A 40 8.49 13.13 3.78
C THR A 40 9.37 12.49 2.70
N ASN A 41 9.07 11.26 2.29
CA ASN A 41 9.86 10.55 1.28
C ASN A 41 9.43 10.89 -0.16
N THR A 42 8.12 10.89 -0.42
CA THR A 42 7.54 10.98 -1.77
C THR A 42 7.04 12.39 -2.14
N GLY A 43 7.14 13.35 -1.22
CA GLY A 43 6.69 14.73 -1.43
C GLY A 43 7.31 15.35 -2.68
N TRP A 44 6.46 15.79 -3.60
CA TRP A 44 6.91 16.17 -4.94
C TRP A 44 7.80 17.42 -4.99
N LYS A 45 7.67 18.35 -4.03
CA LYS A 45 8.52 19.56 -3.93
C LYS A 45 9.74 19.36 -3.03
N THR A 46 9.53 18.74 -1.89
CA THR A 46 10.44 18.77 -0.74
C THR A 46 10.86 17.40 -0.26
N GLY A 47 10.24 16.32 -0.76
CA GLY A 47 10.47 14.96 -0.28
C GLY A 47 11.86 14.44 -0.61
N VAL A 48 12.28 13.39 0.11
CA VAL A 48 13.65 12.83 0.05
C VAL A 48 14.06 12.52 -1.38
N ILE A 49 13.22 11.83 -2.15
CA ILE A 49 13.56 11.49 -3.53
C ILE A 49 13.74 12.75 -4.39
N CYS A 50 12.89 13.76 -4.20
CA CYS A 50 13.01 15.03 -4.90
C CYS A 50 14.34 15.73 -4.57
N GLN A 51 14.76 15.72 -3.30
CA GLN A 51 16.03 16.29 -2.86
C GLN A 51 17.24 15.52 -3.43
N ILE A 52 17.17 14.19 -3.48
CA ILE A 52 18.22 13.35 -4.06
C ILE A 52 18.34 13.64 -5.56
N GLN A 53 17.24 13.64 -6.30
CA GLN A 53 17.23 13.95 -7.74
C GLN A 53 17.81 15.34 -8.06
N LYS A 54 17.59 16.35 -7.20
CA LYS A 54 18.21 17.67 -7.36
C LYS A 54 19.73 17.61 -7.21
N GLN A 55 20.24 16.82 -6.27
CA GLN A 55 21.67 16.65 -6.02
C GLN A 55 22.35 15.85 -7.14
N VAL A 56 21.75 14.75 -7.58
CA VAL A 56 22.30 13.93 -8.69
C VAL A 56 22.00 14.51 -10.08
N LYS A 57 21.21 15.59 -10.16
CA LYS A 57 20.82 16.31 -11.38
C LYS A 57 20.19 15.42 -12.46
N ARG A 58 19.53 14.34 -12.06
CA ARG A 58 18.81 13.41 -12.95
C ARG A 58 17.62 12.79 -12.25
N LYS A 59 16.75 12.17 -13.05
CA LYS A 59 15.62 11.41 -12.53
C LYS A 59 16.07 10.02 -12.07
N LEU A 60 15.44 9.57 -11.01
CA LEU A 60 15.54 8.20 -10.52
C LEU A 60 14.20 7.50 -10.76
N LEU A 61 14.22 6.18 -10.90
CA LEU A 61 13.01 5.38 -10.82
C LEU A 61 12.53 5.32 -9.35
N TRP A 62 11.25 5.57 -9.12
CA TRP A 62 10.68 5.58 -7.77
C TRP A 62 10.15 4.19 -7.42
N GLY A 63 10.89 3.48 -6.57
CA GLY A 63 10.52 2.17 -6.06
C GLY A 63 9.67 2.24 -4.79
N VAL A 64 8.51 2.89 -4.88
CA VAL A 64 7.65 3.13 -3.70
C VAL A 64 6.97 1.84 -3.24
N CYS A 65 6.75 1.69 -1.93
CA CYS A 65 6.13 0.50 -1.34
C CYS A 65 4.65 0.30 -1.74
N LEU A 66 4.37 -0.74 -2.53
CA LEU A 66 3.00 -1.14 -2.92
C LEU A 66 2.15 -1.61 -1.73
N LEU A 67 2.75 -2.29 -0.75
CA LEU A 67 2.01 -2.76 0.43
C LEU A 67 1.46 -1.58 1.22
N GLN A 68 2.27 -0.54 1.41
CA GLN A 68 1.82 0.66 2.11
C GLN A 68 0.81 1.46 1.30
N PHE A 69 0.95 1.49 -0.04
CA PHE A 69 -0.09 2.04 -0.91
C PHE A 69 -1.44 1.32 -0.70
N ASN A 70 -1.43 0.00 -0.55
CA ASN A 70 -2.63 -0.80 -0.25
C ASN A 70 -3.19 -0.55 1.17
N GLU A 71 -2.36 -0.17 2.14
CA GLU A 71 -2.81 0.19 3.50
C GLU A 71 -3.53 1.54 3.57
N LEU A 72 -3.12 2.51 2.73
CA LEU A 72 -3.63 3.89 2.80
C LEU A 72 -5.16 4.01 2.66
N PRO A 73 -5.83 3.34 1.69
CA PRO A 73 -7.28 3.31 1.63
C PRO A 73 -7.93 2.83 2.93
N PHE A 74 -7.38 1.80 3.57
CA PHE A 74 -7.93 1.31 4.84
C PHE A 74 -7.76 2.34 5.95
N LEU A 75 -6.57 2.92 6.11
CA LEU A 75 -6.29 3.98 7.08
C LEU A 75 -7.34 5.08 7.00
N HIS A 76 -7.59 5.62 5.81
CA HIS A 76 -8.53 6.72 5.61
C HIS A 76 -10.00 6.30 5.79
N LEU A 77 -10.36 5.07 5.38
CA LEU A 77 -11.69 4.53 5.67
C LEU A 77 -11.90 4.41 7.19
N PHE A 78 -10.93 3.84 7.89
CA PHE A 78 -11.02 3.59 9.32
C PHE A 78 -11.14 4.89 10.11
N LEU A 79 -10.33 5.90 9.78
CA LEU A 79 -10.45 7.24 10.39
C LEU A 79 -11.81 7.89 10.10
N ASN A 80 -12.36 7.72 8.90
CA ASN A 80 -13.69 8.22 8.58
C ASN A 80 -14.81 7.51 9.37
N LEU A 81 -14.63 6.24 9.71
CA LEU A 81 -15.63 5.44 10.44
C LEU A 81 -15.52 5.60 11.96
N ASP A 82 -14.30 5.67 12.48
CA ASP A 82 -14.03 5.65 13.92
C ASP A 82 -13.75 7.04 14.52
N GLY A 83 -13.44 8.01 13.66
CA GLY A 83 -13.02 9.35 14.04
C GLY A 83 -11.49 9.53 14.01
N GLU A 84 -11.06 10.80 14.05
CA GLU A 84 -9.66 11.16 14.06
C GLU A 84 -8.96 10.74 15.36
N THR A 85 -7.65 10.51 15.27
CA THR A 85 -6.80 10.22 16.43
C THR A 85 -6.51 11.50 17.21
N THR A 86 -6.75 11.53 18.52
CA THR A 86 -6.41 12.67 19.38
C THR A 86 -4.91 12.79 19.69
N ALA A 87 -4.11 11.75 19.43
CA ALA A 87 -2.66 11.78 19.63
C ALA A 87 -1.93 10.87 18.62
N PRO A 88 -0.60 11.03 18.42
CA PRO A 88 0.20 10.26 17.45
C PRO A 88 0.22 8.74 17.67
N ILE A 89 -0.23 8.29 18.86
CA ILE A 89 -0.08 6.90 19.32
C ILE A 89 -1.41 6.31 19.82
N SER A 90 -2.43 7.11 20.12
CA SER A 90 -3.71 6.61 20.62
C SER A 90 -4.83 6.76 19.60
N PHE A 91 -5.51 5.65 19.35
CA PHE A 91 -6.83 5.72 18.74
C PHE A 91 -7.86 6.07 19.81
N SER A 92 -8.70 7.08 19.54
CA SER A 92 -9.71 7.59 20.47
C SER A 92 -11.14 7.16 20.10
N GLY A 93 -11.32 6.58 18.92
CA GLY A 93 -12.63 6.18 18.44
C GLY A 93 -13.20 4.95 19.16
N PRO A 94 -14.53 4.77 19.17
CA PRO A 94 -15.19 3.65 19.84
C PRO A 94 -14.73 2.27 19.33
N LEU A 95 -14.53 2.11 18.02
CA LEU A 95 -14.06 0.87 17.41
C LEU A 95 -12.61 0.60 17.79
N ALA A 96 -11.70 1.56 17.63
CA ALA A 96 -10.30 1.32 17.95
C ALA A 96 -10.04 1.08 19.43
N THR A 97 -10.81 1.72 20.32
CA THR A 97 -10.77 1.40 21.75
C THR A 97 -11.06 -0.07 22.00
N ARG A 98 -12.01 -0.66 21.27
CA ARG A 98 -12.34 -2.09 21.36
C ARG A 98 -11.27 -2.98 20.74
N LEU A 99 -10.60 -2.54 19.66
CA LEU A 99 -9.49 -3.29 19.04
C LEU A 99 -8.36 -3.59 20.02
N SER A 100 -8.08 -2.67 20.95
CA SER A 100 -7.03 -2.84 21.96
C SER A 100 -7.27 -4.06 22.87
N LYS A 101 -8.54 -4.42 23.10
CA LYS A 101 -8.94 -5.52 23.99
C LYS A 101 -9.31 -6.81 23.24
N SER A 102 -9.30 -6.80 21.91
CA SER A 102 -9.80 -7.89 21.06
C SER A 102 -9.14 -9.25 21.33
N GLU A 103 -7.86 -9.28 21.69
CA GLU A 103 -7.11 -10.51 21.99
C GLU A 103 -7.63 -11.26 23.22
N LYS A 104 -8.25 -10.55 24.18
CA LYS A 104 -8.73 -11.12 25.44
C LYS A 104 -10.16 -11.67 25.33
N LEU A 105 -10.85 -11.42 24.22
CA LEU A 105 -12.23 -11.82 24.04
C LEU A 105 -12.31 -13.25 23.49
N PRO A 106 -13.22 -14.10 23.97
CA PRO A 106 -13.44 -15.42 23.37
C PRO A 106 -13.91 -15.28 21.92
N VAL A 107 -13.78 -16.35 21.14
CA VAL A 107 -14.49 -16.45 19.86
C VAL A 107 -15.93 -16.87 20.15
N VAL A 108 -16.88 -16.22 19.46
CA VAL A 108 -18.31 -16.46 19.57
C VAL A 108 -18.89 -16.86 18.22
N ASN A 109 -20.19 -17.09 18.13
CA ASN A 109 -20.85 -17.29 16.84
C ASN A 109 -20.81 -15.99 16.02
N PHE A 110 -20.31 -16.07 14.79
CA PHE A 110 -20.22 -14.92 13.87
C PHE A 110 -20.73 -15.30 12.48
N LYS A 111 -21.12 -14.29 11.70
CA LYS A 111 -21.59 -14.50 10.33
C LYS A 111 -20.42 -14.64 9.36
N SER A 112 -20.52 -15.59 8.44
CA SER A 112 -19.55 -15.72 7.37
C SER A 112 -19.60 -14.51 6.42
N ILE A 113 -18.45 -14.07 5.89
CA ILE A 113 -18.39 -13.03 4.85
C ILE A 113 -17.81 -13.61 3.57
N LYS A 114 -18.55 -13.48 2.46
CA LYS A 114 -18.08 -13.90 1.15
C LYS A 114 -16.88 -13.06 0.70
N CYS A 115 -15.75 -13.70 0.48
CA CYS A 115 -14.52 -13.09 -0.01
C CYS A 115 -13.67 -14.06 -0.84
N LYS A 116 -12.74 -13.51 -1.63
CA LYS A 116 -11.75 -14.28 -2.39
C LYS A 116 -10.46 -14.36 -1.57
N VAL A 117 -10.28 -15.44 -0.83
CA VAL A 117 -8.98 -15.77 -0.21
C VAL A 117 -8.11 -16.40 -1.28
N LEU A 118 -6.95 -15.80 -1.56
CA LEU A 118 -5.99 -16.32 -2.53
C LEU A 118 -5.14 -17.41 -1.87
N GLU A 119 -4.94 -18.53 -2.58
CA GLU A 119 -3.95 -19.54 -2.17
C GLU A 119 -2.56 -18.94 -2.25
N ILE A 120 -1.75 -19.02 -1.20
CA ILE A 120 -0.41 -18.45 -1.16
C ILE A 120 0.51 -19.36 -0.36
N GLU A 121 1.76 -19.49 -0.82
CA GLU A 121 2.75 -20.30 -0.11
C GLU A 121 3.05 -19.70 1.27
N ARG A 122 2.72 -20.41 2.35
CA ARG A 122 2.88 -19.89 3.72
C ARG A 122 4.33 -19.50 4.06
N LYS A 123 5.33 -20.14 3.44
CA LYS A 123 6.76 -19.84 3.64
C LYS A 123 7.15 -18.41 3.24
N ILE A 124 6.39 -17.75 2.37
CA ILE A 124 6.68 -16.36 1.97
C ILE A 124 6.00 -15.32 2.88
N LEU A 125 5.21 -15.77 3.86
CA LEU A 125 4.45 -14.94 4.79
C LEU A 125 5.16 -14.86 6.15
N ILE A 126 5.16 -13.66 6.74
CA ILE A 126 5.56 -13.47 8.14
C ILE A 126 4.41 -13.79 9.09
N LYS A 127 4.66 -13.81 10.40
CA LYS A 127 3.67 -14.14 11.45
C LYS A 127 2.34 -13.40 11.27
N ASP A 128 2.36 -12.07 11.16
CA ASP A 128 1.15 -11.25 11.06
C ASP A 128 0.37 -11.49 9.75
N GLN A 129 1.07 -11.87 8.68
CA GLN A 129 0.46 -12.19 7.37
C GLN A 129 -0.16 -13.59 7.36
N ASN A 130 0.46 -14.55 8.05
CA ASN A 130 -0.14 -15.87 8.30
C ASN A 130 -1.39 -15.74 9.15
N TYR A 131 -1.37 -14.89 10.19
CA TYR A 131 -2.56 -14.59 10.99
C TYR A 131 -3.68 -14.03 10.11
N LEU A 132 -3.39 -13.02 9.28
CA LEU A 132 -4.36 -12.45 8.34
C LEU A 132 -4.99 -13.53 7.45
N LEU A 133 -4.18 -14.44 6.91
CA LEU A 133 -4.66 -15.52 6.06
C LEU A 133 -5.62 -16.45 6.82
N ASP A 134 -5.22 -16.90 8.00
CA ASP A 134 -5.97 -17.87 8.79
C ASP A 134 -7.29 -17.30 9.30
N ILE A 135 -7.28 -16.07 9.81
CA ILE A 135 -8.51 -15.42 10.26
C ILE A 135 -9.46 -15.10 9.11
N SER A 136 -8.93 -14.83 7.92
CA SER A 136 -9.75 -14.61 6.73
C SER A 136 -10.42 -15.90 6.26
N TYR A 137 -9.74 -17.05 6.37
CA TYR A 137 -10.37 -18.36 6.15
C TYR A 137 -11.45 -18.66 7.18
N ALA A 138 -11.21 -18.34 8.46
CA ALA A 138 -12.21 -18.52 9.51
C ALA A 138 -13.48 -17.70 9.24
N ILE A 139 -13.33 -16.41 8.92
CA ILE A 139 -14.46 -15.54 8.60
C ILE A 139 -15.15 -15.97 7.30
N LYS A 140 -14.41 -16.42 6.29
CA LYS A 140 -15.01 -16.93 5.05
C LYS A 140 -15.87 -18.18 5.29
N SER A 141 -15.41 -19.09 6.14
CA SER A 141 -16.12 -20.34 6.44
C SER A 141 -17.24 -20.19 7.46
N GLY A 142 -17.23 -19.13 8.28
CA GLY A 142 -18.14 -18.98 9.41
C GLY A 142 -17.74 -19.84 10.62
N SER A 143 -16.53 -20.41 10.62
CA SER A 143 -16.02 -21.29 11.67
C SER A 143 -14.57 -20.94 12.01
N SER A 144 -14.20 -20.92 13.29
CA SER A 144 -12.84 -20.63 13.72
C SER A 144 -12.20 -21.87 14.34
N PRO A 145 -10.98 -22.27 13.93
CA PRO A 145 -10.24 -23.29 14.64
C PRO A 145 -9.83 -22.77 16.03
N GLU A 146 -9.79 -23.67 17.02
CA GLU A 146 -9.42 -23.33 18.40
C GLU A 146 -8.04 -22.68 18.48
N GLU A 147 -7.09 -23.14 17.67
CA GLU A 147 -5.74 -22.57 17.62
C GLU A 147 -5.71 -21.08 17.25
N LEU A 148 -6.68 -20.56 16.51
CA LEU A 148 -6.71 -19.14 16.14
C LEU A 148 -7.07 -18.26 17.34
N THR A 149 -7.76 -18.82 18.34
CA THR A 149 -8.21 -18.10 19.54
C THR A 149 -7.05 -17.71 20.46
N VAL A 150 -6.00 -18.53 20.50
CA VAL A 150 -4.80 -18.33 21.33
C VAL A 150 -3.69 -17.55 20.63
N ARG A 151 -3.81 -17.31 19.32
CA ARG A 151 -2.80 -16.56 18.55
C ARG A 151 -2.99 -15.06 18.71
N GLU A 152 -1.88 -14.37 18.92
CA GLU A 152 -1.89 -12.91 18.99
C GLU A 152 -1.92 -12.27 17.58
N PRO A 153 -2.83 -11.31 17.33
CA PRO A 153 -2.94 -10.59 16.05
C PRO A 153 -1.81 -9.58 15.79
N GLY A 154 -0.90 -9.39 16.76
CA GLY A 154 0.16 -8.38 16.78
C GLY A 154 -0.24 -7.09 17.51
N PRO A 155 0.71 -6.19 17.83
CA PRO A 155 0.43 -4.94 18.55
C PRO A 155 -0.27 -3.91 17.65
N LEU A 156 -1.12 -3.06 18.23
CA LEU A 156 -1.63 -1.88 17.51
C LEU A 156 -0.48 -0.90 17.21
N SER A 157 -0.45 -0.40 15.99
CA SER A 157 0.57 0.56 15.55
C SER A 157 0.02 1.47 14.46
N HIS A 158 0.25 2.78 14.59
CA HIS A 158 -0.11 3.77 13.57
C HIS A 158 0.75 3.69 12.31
N SER A 159 1.91 3.03 12.41
CA SER A 159 2.82 2.81 11.28
C SER A 159 2.63 1.45 10.60
N ARG A 160 1.87 0.53 11.20
CA ARG A 160 1.62 -0.82 10.66
C ARG A 160 0.13 -1.15 10.71
N TRP A 161 -0.55 -0.92 9.60
CA TRP A 161 -2.00 -1.10 9.51
C TRP A 161 -2.43 -2.56 9.39
N LEU A 162 -1.53 -3.45 8.98
CA LEU A 162 -1.76 -4.89 8.98
C LEU A 162 -2.18 -5.45 10.36
N THR A 163 -1.55 -5.02 11.45
CA THR A 163 -1.90 -5.55 12.79
C THR A 163 -3.22 -4.96 13.30
N THR A 164 -3.51 -3.70 12.96
CA THR A 164 -4.83 -3.09 13.15
C THR A 164 -5.91 -3.88 12.39
N ALA A 165 -5.61 -4.31 11.17
CA ALA A 165 -6.47 -5.20 10.39
C ALA A 165 -6.74 -6.52 11.09
N ASN A 166 -5.67 -7.20 11.52
CA ASN A 166 -5.77 -8.46 12.24
C ASN A 166 -6.64 -8.32 13.49
N ARG A 167 -6.49 -7.23 14.25
CA ARG A 167 -7.33 -6.95 15.43
C ARG A 167 -8.78 -6.65 15.07
N ALA A 168 -9.04 -5.97 13.95
CA ALA A 168 -10.41 -5.72 13.50
C ALA A 168 -11.12 -7.02 13.10
N LEU A 169 -10.41 -7.92 12.41
CA LEU A 169 -10.90 -9.25 12.10
C LEU A 169 -11.06 -10.10 13.37
N ARG A 170 -10.12 -10.02 14.32
CA ARG A 170 -10.19 -10.72 15.62
C ARG A 170 -11.38 -10.28 16.43
N LEU A 171 -11.62 -8.98 16.49
CA LEU A 171 -12.78 -8.41 17.17
C LEU A 171 -14.09 -8.89 16.53
N TYR A 172 -14.14 -9.06 15.20
CA TYR A 172 -15.36 -9.48 14.50
C TYR A 172 -15.79 -10.89 14.89
N VAL A 173 -14.84 -11.81 15.05
CA VAL A 173 -15.13 -13.17 15.52
C VAL A 173 -15.37 -13.25 17.03
N SER A 174 -15.23 -12.14 17.76
CA SER A 174 -15.42 -12.03 19.21
C SER A 174 -16.74 -11.38 19.64
N ILE A 175 -17.58 -10.95 18.69
CA ILE A 175 -18.82 -10.23 18.99
C ILE A 175 -19.94 -10.80 18.13
N GLU A 176 -21.04 -11.19 18.76
CA GLU A 176 -22.21 -11.76 18.05
C GLU A 176 -22.89 -10.72 17.14
N ASN A 177 -23.00 -9.48 17.63
CA ASN A 177 -23.67 -8.36 16.95
C ASN A 177 -22.71 -7.18 16.74
N PRO A 178 -21.80 -7.24 15.76
CA PRO A 178 -20.92 -6.13 15.45
C PRO A 178 -21.70 -4.94 14.88
N ALA A 179 -21.22 -3.72 15.17
CA ALA A 179 -21.77 -2.49 14.59
C ALA A 179 -21.52 -2.44 13.07
N ASP A 180 -22.29 -1.65 12.34
CA ASP A 180 -22.22 -1.62 10.87
C ASP A 180 -20.89 -1.06 10.36
N GLU A 181 -20.29 -0.12 11.07
CA GLU A 181 -18.95 0.42 10.81
C GLU A 181 -17.88 -0.67 10.93
N HIS A 182 -18.03 -1.56 11.91
CA HIS A 182 -17.12 -2.70 12.08
C HIS A 182 -17.32 -3.74 10.99
N LYS A 183 -18.57 -4.07 10.63
CA LYS A 183 -18.88 -4.97 9.49
C LYS A 183 -18.31 -4.43 8.18
N LEU A 184 -18.40 -3.11 7.95
CA LEU A 184 -17.84 -2.44 6.79
C LEU A 184 -16.32 -2.52 6.77
N SER A 185 -15.65 -2.26 7.90
CA SER A 185 -14.19 -2.37 8.03
C SER A 185 -13.70 -3.79 7.73
N VAL A 186 -14.37 -4.82 8.28
CA VAL A 186 -14.05 -6.24 8.04
C VAL A 186 -14.30 -6.60 6.57
N SER A 187 -15.42 -6.15 6.00
CA SER A 187 -15.72 -6.37 4.59
C SER A 187 -14.68 -5.75 3.67
N PHE A 188 -14.20 -4.54 4.00
CA PHE A 188 -13.12 -3.89 3.28
C PHE A 188 -11.85 -4.72 3.28
N PHE A 189 -11.44 -5.26 4.44
CA PHE A 189 -10.26 -6.09 4.51
C PHE A 189 -10.35 -7.33 3.65
N LEU A 190 -11.46 -8.05 3.76
CA LEU A 190 -11.62 -9.32 3.08
C LEU A 190 -11.83 -9.16 1.57
N LYS A 191 -12.46 -8.07 1.13
CA LYS A 191 -12.78 -7.85 -0.29
C LYS A 191 -11.73 -7.03 -1.06
N SER A 192 -10.96 -6.20 -0.38
CA SER A 192 -9.99 -5.29 -1.02
C SER A 192 -8.57 -5.47 -0.49
N HIS A 193 -8.33 -5.15 0.78
CA HIS A 193 -6.96 -5.11 1.31
C HIS A 193 -6.24 -6.46 1.24
N MET A 194 -6.84 -7.54 1.77
CA MET A 194 -6.22 -8.87 1.85
C MET A 194 -5.96 -9.48 0.47
N PRO A 195 -6.92 -9.52 -0.48
CA PRO A 195 -6.67 -10.07 -1.81
C PRO A 195 -5.51 -9.36 -2.52
N VAL A 196 -5.47 -8.03 -2.50
CA VAL A 196 -4.41 -7.26 -3.14
C VAL A 196 -3.08 -7.44 -2.39
N TRP A 197 -3.10 -7.49 -1.05
CA TRP A 197 -1.90 -7.75 -0.25
C TRP A 197 -1.21 -9.06 -0.67
N PHE A 198 -1.98 -10.15 -0.79
CA PHE A 198 -1.44 -11.43 -1.20
C PHE A 198 -1.07 -11.47 -2.69
N HIS A 199 -1.76 -10.71 -3.55
CA HIS A 199 -1.37 -10.54 -4.95
C HIS A 199 0.01 -9.87 -5.08
N ILE A 200 0.24 -8.77 -4.34
CA ILE A 200 1.54 -8.08 -4.26
C ILE A 200 2.62 -9.02 -3.73
N LYS A 201 2.31 -9.82 -2.69
CA LYS A 201 3.27 -10.78 -2.12
C LYS A 201 3.67 -11.88 -3.09
N LYS A 202 2.79 -12.28 -4.01
CA LYS A 202 3.11 -13.23 -5.09
C LYS A 202 3.95 -12.62 -6.19
N SER A 203 3.60 -11.40 -6.63
CA SER A 203 4.27 -10.73 -7.75
C SER A 203 4.85 -9.39 -7.33
N LYS A 204 6.08 -9.40 -6.81
CA LYS A 204 6.70 -8.23 -6.18
C LYS A 204 7.45 -7.31 -7.14
N TYR A 205 7.46 -7.63 -8.44
CA TYR A 205 8.27 -6.90 -9.42
C TYR A 205 7.65 -5.54 -9.75
N PHE A 206 8.50 -4.54 -10.01
CA PHE A 206 8.06 -3.21 -10.45
C PHE A 206 7.21 -3.26 -11.72
N THR A 207 7.46 -4.23 -12.57
CA THR A 207 6.73 -4.48 -13.80
C THR A 207 5.26 -4.89 -13.54
N ASN A 208 4.92 -5.37 -12.34
CA ASN A 208 3.54 -5.64 -11.93
C ASN A 208 2.87 -4.47 -11.20
N ALA A 209 3.58 -3.39 -10.93
CA ALA A 209 3.08 -2.35 -10.03
C ALA A 209 1.78 -1.69 -10.53
N THR A 210 1.67 -1.46 -11.84
CA THR A 210 0.45 -0.90 -12.46
C THR A 210 -0.73 -1.86 -12.37
N GLU A 211 -0.49 -3.17 -12.52
CA GLU A 211 -1.52 -4.20 -12.32
C GLU A 211 -2.03 -4.20 -10.88
N HIS A 212 -1.14 -4.09 -9.89
CA HIS A 212 -1.52 -4.00 -8.49
C HIS A 212 -2.36 -2.76 -8.18
N VAL A 213 -2.00 -1.60 -8.73
CA VAL A 213 -2.80 -0.37 -8.59
C VAL A 213 -4.19 -0.56 -9.19
N PHE A 214 -4.28 -1.16 -10.37
CA PHE A 214 -5.55 -1.48 -11.00
C PHE A 214 -6.42 -2.39 -10.10
N GLU A 215 -5.83 -3.45 -9.54
CA GLU A 215 -6.55 -4.36 -8.63
C GLU A 215 -6.97 -3.67 -7.32
N VAL A 216 -6.17 -2.75 -6.77
CA VAL A 216 -6.62 -1.88 -5.66
C VAL A 216 -7.85 -1.09 -6.08
N ILE A 217 -7.77 -0.31 -7.17
CA ILE A 217 -8.86 0.56 -7.63
C ILE A 217 -10.14 -0.24 -7.89
N LYS A 218 -10.02 -1.38 -8.56
CA LYS A 218 -11.13 -2.29 -8.88
C LYS A 218 -11.74 -2.88 -7.61
N SER A 219 -10.91 -3.33 -6.67
CA SER A 219 -11.39 -3.95 -5.42
C SER A 219 -12.10 -2.96 -4.50
N LEU A 220 -11.93 -1.65 -4.69
CA LEU A 220 -12.63 -0.61 -3.92
C LEU A 220 -14.03 -0.30 -4.45
N ARG A 221 -14.39 -0.74 -5.67
CA ARG A 221 -15.64 -0.32 -6.34
C ARG A 221 -16.92 -0.87 -5.70
N PHE A 222 -16.83 -1.78 -4.72
CA PHE A 222 -18.00 -2.19 -3.93
C PHE A 222 -18.41 -1.16 -2.87
N LEU A 223 -17.58 -0.15 -2.60
CA LEU A 223 -17.88 0.90 -1.64
C LEU A 223 -18.95 1.87 -2.17
N THR A 224 -19.69 2.49 -1.25
CA THR A 224 -20.67 3.53 -1.60
C THR A 224 -19.98 4.79 -2.11
N GLU A 225 -20.71 5.62 -2.86
CA GLU A 225 -20.15 6.86 -3.42
C GLU A 225 -19.62 7.81 -2.34
N ASN A 226 -20.25 7.87 -1.17
CA ASN A 226 -19.79 8.70 -0.06
C ASN A 226 -18.44 8.23 0.48
N LEU A 227 -18.21 6.93 0.57
CA LEU A 227 -16.92 6.37 0.99
C LEU A 227 -15.87 6.54 -0.11
N LEU A 228 -16.25 6.39 -1.38
CA LEU A 228 -15.34 6.62 -2.51
C LEU A 228 -14.86 8.07 -2.58
N LYS A 229 -15.68 9.06 -2.20
CA LYS A 229 -15.25 10.47 -2.06
C LYS A 229 -14.11 10.65 -1.04
N VAL A 230 -14.01 9.77 -0.04
CA VAL A 230 -12.90 9.76 0.93
C VAL A 230 -11.68 9.05 0.36
N ILE A 231 -11.87 7.92 -0.34
CA ILE A 231 -10.78 7.03 -0.76
C ILE A 231 -10.13 7.41 -2.10
N ASP A 232 -10.91 7.82 -3.11
CA ASP A 232 -10.37 8.13 -4.44
C ASP A 232 -9.30 9.25 -4.39
N PRO A 233 -9.44 10.32 -3.58
CA PRO A 233 -8.37 11.31 -3.39
C PRO A 233 -7.10 10.75 -2.73
N VAL A 234 -7.21 9.70 -1.94
CA VAL A 234 -6.05 9.02 -1.31
C VAL A 234 -5.28 8.25 -2.37
N ILE A 235 -5.98 7.49 -3.21
CA ILE A 235 -5.38 6.79 -4.36
C ILE A 235 -4.69 7.80 -5.28
N GLN A 236 -5.39 8.86 -5.68
CA GLN A 236 -4.89 9.86 -6.61
C GLN A 236 -3.61 10.56 -6.12
N ARG A 237 -3.50 10.83 -4.82
CA ARG A 237 -2.30 11.47 -4.24
C ARG A 237 -1.08 10.56 -4.20
N ASN A 238 -1.28 9.24 -4.19
CA ASN A 238 -0.23 8.23 -3.99
C ASN A 238 0.04 7.40 -5.25
N GLU A 239 -0.37 7.91 -6.41
CA GLU A 239 -0.34 7.16 -7.66
C GLU A 239 1.02 7.20 -8.37
N PHE A 240 2.09 6.95 -7.61
CA PHE A 240 3.46 6.93 -8.13
C PHE A 240 3.68 5.79 -9.15
N PHE A 241 2.84 4.77 -9.14
CA PHE A 241 2.94 3.64 -10.06
C PHE A 241 2.36 3.91 -11.44
N ALA A 242 1.54 4.96 -11.61
CA ALA A 242 1.05 5.38 -12.93
C ALA A 242 1.98 6.36 -13.65
N LEU A 243 3.18 6.60 -13.11
CA LEU A 243 4.20 7.35 -13.82
C LEU A 243 4.49 6.70 -15.19
N PRO A 244 4.76 7.50 -16.23
CA PRO A 244 5.05 6.96 -17.56
C PRO A 244 6.16 5.92 -17.56
N GLU A 245 7.20 6.11 -16.74
CA GLU A 245 8.30 5.16 -16.58
C GLU A 245 7.82 3.81 -16.02
N ASN A 246 6.95 3.82 -15.00
CA ASN A 246 6.39 2.61 -14.38
C ASN A 246 5.37 1.91 -15.29
N LEU A 247 4.57 2.68 -16.05
CA LEU A 247 3.67 2.13 -17.06
C LEU A 247 4.45 1.45 -18.20
N LEU A 248 5.55 2.04 -18.66
CA LEU A 248 6.38 1.41 -19.68
C LEU A 248 7.00 0.10 -19.19
N LEU A 249 7.37 0.01 -17.91
CA LEU A 249 7.89 -1.23 -17.31
C LEU A 249 6.88 -2.37 -17.34
N SER A 250 5.59 -2.10 -17.12
CA SER A 250 4.56 -3.15 -17.24
C SER A 250 4.29 -3.54 -18.69
N VAL A 251 4.24 -2.55 -19.60
CA VAL A 251 4.00 -2.79 -21.02
C VAL A 251 5.09 -3.67 -21.66
N ILE A 252 6.37 -3.50 -21.30
CA ILE A 252 7.46 -4.30 -21.90
C ILE A 252 7.49 -5.76 -21.44
N VAL A 253 6.79 -6.12 -20.36
CA VAL A 253 6.66 -7.52 -19.89
C VAL A 253 5.29 -8.10 -20.17
N ASP A 254 4.45 -7.40 -20.94
CA ASP A 254 3.10 -7.85 -21.23
C ASP A 254 3.12 -9.22 -21.93
N LYS A 255 2.11 -10.04 -21.67
CA LYS A 255 2.00 -11.37 -22.29
C LYS A 255 1.80 -11.29 -23.80
N MET A 256 1.21 -10.21 -24.31
CA MET A 256 0.92 -10.00 -25.71
C MET A 256 2.09 -9.33 -26.44
N ASP A 257 2.60 -9.99 -27.48
CA ASP A 257 3.79 -9.56 -28.23
C ASP A 257 3.66 -8.14 -28.79
N HIS A 258 2.51 -7.81 -29.37
CA HIS A 258 2.25 -6.50 -29.96
C HIS A 258 2.20 -5.36 -28.91
N ILE A 259 1.83 -5.66 -27.66
CA ILE A 259 1.87 -4.70 -26.55
C ILE A 259 3.32 -4.46 -26.12
N ARG A 260 4.13 -5.53 -26.01
CA ARG A 260 5.57 -5.39 -25.74
C ARG A 260 6.27 -4.57 -26.82
N GLU A 261 5.98 -4.85 -28.09
CA GLU A 261 6.52 -4.09 -29.23
C GLU A 261 6.14 -2.61 -29.15
N LEU A 262 4.88 -2.30 -28.80
CA LEU A 262 4.46 -0.93 -28.53
C LEU A 262 5.29 -0.29 -27.42
N GLY A 263 5.53 -0.98 -26.31
CA GLY A 263 6.40 -0.53 -25.21
C GLY A 263 7.80 -0.16 -25.69
N PHE A 264 8.46 -1.07 -26.42
CA PHE A 264 9.80 -0.81 -26.99
C PHE A 264 9.81 0.40 -27.93
N ARG A 265 8.82 0.52 -28.83
CA ARG A 265 8.69 1.67 -29.72
C ARG A 265 8.53 2.99 -28.95
N ARG A 266 7.75 2.99 -27.87
CA ARG A 266 7.57 4.16 -27.00
C ARG A 266 8.87 4.54 -26.28
N ILE A 267 9.64 3.56 -25.79
CA ILE A 267 10.95 3.79 -25.17
C ILE A 267 11.94 4.39 -26.17
N ILE A 268 12.06 3.81 -27.37
CA ILE A 268 12.96 4.31 -28.42
C ILE A 268 12.59 5.76 -28.79
N LYS A 269 11.29 6.05 -28.97
CA LYS A 269 10.81 7.41 -29.25
C LYS A 269 11.14 8.37 -28.11
N ALA A 270 10.95 7.97 -26.85
CA ALA A 270 11.26 8.79 -25.69
C ALA A 270 12.77 9.10 -25.57
N ARG A 271 13.64 8.11 -25.80
CA ARG A 271 15.10 8.28 -25.78
C ARG A 271 15.58 9.27 -26.85
N LYS A 272 15.05 9.18 -28.07
CA LYS A 272 15.34 10.14 -29.15
C LYS A 272 14.97 11.58 -28.75
N LEU A 273 13.86 11.79 -28.05
CA LEU A 273 13.41 13.10 -27.58
C LEU A 273 14.20 13.61 -26.36
N ALA A 274 14.61 12.72 -25.45
CA ALA A 274 15.32 13.08 -24.22
C ALA A 274 16.68 13.73 -24.49
N SER A 275 17.37 13.32 -25.57
CA SER A 275 18.61 13.96 -26.04
C SER A 275 18.50 15.48 -26.26
N LYS A 276 17.28 16.02 -26.39
CA LYS A 276 17.00 17.44 -26.62
C LYS A 276 16.60 18.23 -25.36
N ARG A 277 16.36 17.58 -24.21
CA ARG A 277 15.89 18.25 -22.98
C ARG A 277 17.04 18.46 -21.97
N LYS A 278 17.20 19.70 -21.49
CA LYS A 278 18.24 20.09 -20.52
C LYS A 278 17.80 20.10 -19.05
N SER A 279 16.51 19.97 -18.75
CA SER A 279 16.00 20.13 -17.37
C SER A 279 15.39 18.84 -16.79
N VAL A 280 15.60 18.65 -15.49
CA VAL A 280 14.92 17.63 -14.69
C VAL A 280 13.45 18.06 -14.53
N ARG A 281 12.52 17.35 -15.16
CA ARG A 281 11.07 17.63 -15.01
C ARG A 281 10.67 17.55 -13.54
N SER A 282 9.85 18.51 -13.09
CA SER A 282 9.18 18.47 -11.78
C SER A 282 8.29 17.23 -11.67
N PHE A 283 8.41 16.54 -10.54
CA PHE A 283 7.56 15.39 -10.23
C PHE A 283 6.16 15.89 -9.87
N GLN A 284 5.12 15.29 -10.44
CA GLN A 284 3.74 15.44 -10.00
C GLN A 284 3.06 14.09 -10.23
N PRO A 285 2.32 13.55 -9.25
CA PRO A 285 1.49 12.38 -9.48
C PRO A 285 0.60 12.63 -10.71
N PRO A 286 0.52 11.66 -11.65
CA PRO A 286 -0.35 11.80 -12.81
C PRO A 286 -1.80 11.86 -12.34
N LYS A 287 -2.65 12.64 -13.02
CA LYS A 287 -4.10 12.59 -12.79
C LYS A 287 -4.66 11.40 -13.58
N ILE A 288 -5.34 10.47 -12.91
CA ILE A 288 -6.04 9.38 -13.57
C ILE A 288 -7.55 9.52 -13.41
N GLU A 289 -8.28 8.93 -14.34
CA GLU A 289 -9.73 8.86 -14.29
C GLU A 289 -10.18 7.66 -13.47
N ILE A 290 -10.05 7.75 -12.14
CA ILE A 290 -10.45 6.67 -11.20
C ILE A 290 -11.93 6.27 -11.39
N SER A 291 -12.79 7.22 -11.74
CA SER A 291 -14.22 7.01 -11.97
C SER A 291 -14.53 6.11 -13.17
N SER A 292 -13.63 6.01 -14.16
CA SER A 292 -13.79 5.18 -15.35
C SER A 292 -13.71 3.67 -15.06
N TYR A 293 -13.20 3.29 -13.87
CA TYR A 293 -13.03 1.90 -13.46
C TYR A 293 -14.27 1.26 -12.82
N ARG A 294 -15.46 1.90 -12.92
CA ARG A 294 -16.72 1.25 -12.57
C ARG A 294 -17.01 0.17 -13.61
N LEU A 295 -16.81 -1.08 -13.23
CA LEU A 295 -17.30 -2.22 -14.01
C LEU A 295 -18.83 -2.18 -13.94
N HIS A 296 -19.47 -2.12 -15.12
CA HIS A 296 -20.91 -2.32 -15.26
C HIS A 296 -21.33 -3.72 -14.80
#